data_AF-A0A2V6HCR1-F1
#
_entry.id   AF-A0A2V6HCR1-F1
#
_cell.length_a   1.000
_cell.length_b   1.000
_cell.length_c   1.000
_cell.angle_alpha   90.00
_cell.angle_beta   90.00
_cell.angle_gamma   90.00
#
_symmetry.space_group_name_H-M   'P 1'
#
loop_
_entity.id
_entity.type
_entity.pdbx_description
1 polymer ?
#
loop_
_entity_poly.entity_id
_entity_poly.type
_entity_poly.pdbx_seq_one_letter_code
_entity_poly.pdbx_strand_id
1 'polypeptide(L)'
;MKTYDKFLGIVAKERNLSADLLRNTIADGRILSGKDAFESKLIDGLGELDDAFTKAKQLGNAPEARVVRYGPPFSLSRLFRIFGETDSKIELQLPKQLIPQLESGRAYFLPSYYAP
;
A
#
# COMPACT_ATOMS: atom_id res chain seq x y z
N MET A 1 27.23 2.93 -2.01
CA MET A 1 27.01 2.98 -3.47
C MET A 1 26.59 1.63 -4.07
N LYS A 2 27.21 0.50 -3.70
CA LYS A 2 26.85 -0.85 -4.23
C LYS A 2 25.35 -1.23 -4.18
N THR A 3 24.60 -0.81 -3.15
CA THR A 3 23.16 -1.14 -3.02
C THR A 3 22.29 -0.40 -4.03
N TYR A 4 22.57 0.88 -4.28
CA TYR A 4 21.82 1.70 -5.23
C TYR A 4 22.00 1.16 -6.66
N ASP A 5 23.25 0.93 -7.07
CA ASP A 5 23.55 0.44 -8.41
C ASP A 5 22.94 -0.96 -8.64
N LYS A 6 22.88 -1.80 -7.59
CA LYS A 6 22.18 -3.10 -7.65
C LYS A 6 20.68 -2.94 -7.85
N PHE A 7 20.04 -2.04 -7.09
CA PHE A 7 18.60 -1.77 -7.24
C PHE A 7 18.28 -1.22 -8.64
N LEU A 8 19.03 -0.22 -9.08
CA LEU A 8 18.90 0.39 -10.40
C LEU A 8 19.08 -0.66 -11.52
N GLY A 9 20.07 -1.55 -11.40
CA GLY A 9 20.31 -2.62 -12.36
C GLY A 9 19.16 -3.61 -12.46
N ILE A 10 18.52 -3.97 -11.33
CA ILE A 10 17.34 -4.86 -11.34
C ILE A 10 16.18 -4.17 -12.05
N VAL A 11 15.86 -2.92 -11.69
CA VAL A 11 14.75 -2.18 -12.29
C VAL A 11 14.96 -1.97 -13.79
N ALA A 12 16.16 -1.56 -14.19
CA ALA A 12 16.53 -1.39 -15.60
C ALA A 12 16.31 -2.68 -16.41
N LYS A 13 16.77 -3.82 -15.87
CA LYS A 13 16.62 -5.12 -16.51
C LYS A 13 15.16 -5.55 -16.64
N GLU A 14 14.40 -5.54 -15.55
CA GLU A 14 13.02 -6.05 -15.53
C GLU A 14 12.05 -5.13 -16.28
N ARG A 15 12.30 -3.82 -16.31
CA ARG A 15 11.47 -2.84 -17.04
C ARG A 15 11.97 -2.60 -18.48
N ASN A 16 13.08 -3.22 -18.86
CA ASN A 16 13.75 -3.03 -20.14
C ASN A 16 14.03 -1.53 -20.44
N LEU A 17 14.53 -0.82 -19.43
CA LEU A 17 14.86 0.61 -19.47
C LEU A 17 16.37 0.81 -19.34
N SER A 18 16.89 1.90 -19.90
CA SER A 18 18.30 2.26 -19.72
C SER A 18 18.58 2.69 -18.28
N ALA A 19 19.60 2.07 -17.65
CA ALA A 19 20.03 2.42 -16.30
C ALA A 19 20.49 3.89 -16.21
N ASP A 20 21.17 4.39 -17.25
CA ASP A 20 21.63 5.79 -17.29
C ASP A 20 20.46 6.77 -17.40
N LEU A 21 19.45 6.42 -18.21
CA LEU A 21 18.24 7.23 -18.32
C LEU A 21 17.50 7.29 -16.98
N LEU A 22 17.32 6.15 -16.32
CA LEU A 22 16.67 6.07 -15.01
C LEU A 22 17.43 6.90 -13.96
N ARG A 23 18.76 6.79 -13.92
CA ARG A 23 19.63 7.52 -12.97
C ARG A 23 19.50 9.03 -13.10
N ASN A 24 19.32 9.53 -14.32
CA ASN A 24 19.29 10.97 -14.61
C ASN A 24 17.88 11.58 -14.57
N THR A 25 16.83 10.79 -14.39
CA THR A 25 15.44 11.26 -14.48
C THR A 25 14.65 11.00 -13.20
N ILE A 26 14.31 9.74 -12.94
CA ILE A 26 13.34 9.35 -11.92
C ILE A 26 13.96 8.59 -10.74
N ALA A 27 15.18 8.07 -10.88
CA ALA A 27 15.85 7.28 -9.85
C ALA A 27 16.66 8.14 -8.86
N ASP A 28 16.09 9.25 -8.40
CA ASP A 28 16.69 10.17 -7.43
C ASP A 28 16.16 9.98 -5.99
N GLY A 29 15.22 9.05 -5.80
CA GLY A 29 14.65 8.69 -4.50
C GLY A 29 13.35 9.40 -4.16
N ARG A 30 12.80 10.23 -5.05
CA ARG A 30 11.48 10.85 -4.85
C ARG A 30 10.35 9.81 -4.84
N ILE A 31 9.26 10.14 -4.15
CA ILE A 31 8.01 9.38 -4.21
C ILE A 31 7.26 9.80 -5.48
N LEU A 32 6.74 8.82 -6.23
CA LEU A 32 5.97 9.03 -7.44
C LEU A 32 4.50 8.71 -7.19
N SER A 33 3.60 9.47 -7.83
CA SER A 33 2.20 9.04 -7.91
C SER A 33 2.08 7.82 -8.81
N GLY A 34 0.97 7.09 -8.71
CA GLY A 34 0.70 5.97 -9.62
C GLY A 34 0.74 6.40 -11.09
N LYS A 35 0.22 7.60 -11.39
CA LYS A 35 0.22 8.17 -12.75
C LYS A 35 1.64 8.42 -13.25
N ASP A 36 2.48 9.07 -12.44
CA ASP A 36 3.87 9.35 -12.84
C ASP A 36 4.68 8.06 -13.03
N ALA A 37 4.44 7.06 -12.18
CA ALA A 37 5.06 5.74 -12.29
C ALA A 37 4.63 5.02 -13.59
N PHE A 38 3.36 5.15 -13.99
CA PHE A 38 2.84 4.59 -15.23
C PHE A 38 3.47 5.28 -16.45
N GLU A 39 3.49 6.62 -16.47
CA GLU A 39 4.11 7.40 -17.56
C GLU A 39 5.61 7.11 -17.69
N SER A 40 6.28 6.89 -16.57
CA SER A 40 7.69 6.49 -16.51
C SER A 40 7.95 5.00 -16.79
N LYS A 41 6.90 4.23 -17.14
CA LYS A 41 6.94 2.79 -17.42
C LYS A 41 7.48 1.94 -16.25
N LEU A 42 7.36 2.42 -15.01
CA LEU A 42 7.73 1.63 -13.83
C LEU A 42 6.66 0.61 -13.44
N ILE A 43 5.41 0.84 -13.84
CA ILE A 43 4.28 -0.06 -13.63
C ILE A 43 3.57 -0.33 -14.96
N ASP A 44 2.79 -1.41 -15.01
CA ASP A 44 2.13 -1.87 -16.24
C ASP A 44 0.69 -1.38 -16.40
N GLY A 45 0.09 -0.86 -15.34
CA GLY A 45 -1.30 -0.40 -15.35
C GLY A 45 -1.68 0.35 -14.08
N LEU A 46 -2.80 1.07 -14.19
CA LEU A 46 -3.49 1.72 -13.09
C LEU A 46 -4.81 0.99 -12.84
N GLY A 47 -5.14 0.76 -11.58
CA GLY A 47 -6.35 0.05 -11.21
C GLY A 47 -6.36 -0.31 -9.73
N GLU A 48 -7.42 -1.02 -9.35
CA GLU A 48 -7.65 -1.51 -7.99
C GLU A 48 -7.18 -2.97 -7.84
N LEU A 49 -7.30 -3.51 -6.63
CA LEU A 49 -6.93 -4.91 -6.35
C LEU A 49 -7.72 -5.91 -7.21
N ASP A 50 -8.99 -5.62 -7.49
CA ASP A 50 -9.84 -6.49 -8.30
C ASP A 50 -9.38 -6.58 -9.76
N ASP A 51 -8.81 -5.50 -10.30
CA ASP A 51 -8.20 -5.49 -11.64
C ASP A 51 -6.97 -6.39 -11.66
N ALA A 52 -6.14 -6.33 -10.61
CA ALA A 52 -4.98 -7.19 -10.46
C ALA A 52 -5.36 -8.68 -10.37
N PHE A 53 -6.43 -9.02 -9.63
CA PHE A 53 -6.93 -10.40 -9.56
C PHE A 53 -7.46 -10.88 -10.90
N THR A 54 -8.24 -10.04 -11.59
CA THR A 54 -8.77 -10.36 -12.92
C THR A 54 -7.63 -10.59 -13.90
N LYS A 55 -6.60 -9.74 -13.89
CA LYS A 55 -5.43 -9.90 -14.76
C LYS A 55 -4.64 -11.17 -14.44
N ALA A 56 -4.47 -11.50 -13.17
CA ALA A 56 -3.79 -12.72 -12.75
C ALA A 56 -4.53 -13.99 -13.23
N LYS A 57 -5.87 -14.02 -13.12
CA LYS A 57 -6.71 -15.12 -13.64
C LYS A 57 -6.58 -15.30 -15.14
N GLN A 58 -6.56 -14.19 -15.88
CA GLN A 58 -6.36 -14.20 -17.33
C GLN A 58 -4.98 -14.75 -17.71
N LEU A 59 -3.91 -14.26 -17.08
CA LEU A 59 -2.55 -14.73 -17.35
C LEU A 59 -2.34 -16.20 -16.95
N GLY A 60 -3.03 -16.64 -15.89
CA GLY A 60 -2.99 -18.03 -15.42
C GLY A 60 -3.95 -18.99 -16.12
N ASN A 61 -4.72 -18.54 -17.12
CA ASN A 61 -5.76 -19.33 -17.80
C ASN A 61 -6.75 -20.01 -16.81
N ALA A 62 -7.08 -19.33 -15.71
CA ALA A 62 -7.87 -19.88 -14.61
C ALA A 62 -9.03 -18.92 -14.23
N PRO A 63 -10.10 -18.83 -15.05
CA PRO A 63 -11.20 -17.89 -14.82
C PRO A 63 -11.92 -18.14 -13.47
N GLU A 64 -12.08 -19.40 -13.10
CA GLU A 64 -12.78 -19.85 -11.90
C GLU A 64 -11.89 -19.89 -10.64
N ALA A 65 -10.66 -19.37 -10.71
CA ALA A 65 -9.77 -19.37 -9.54
C ALA A 65 -10.37 -18.53 -8.39
N ARG A 66 -10.22 -19.02 -7.16
CA ARG A 66 -10.66 -18.31 -5.95
C ARG A 66 -9.48 -17.55 -5.35
N VAL A 67 -9.70 -16.27 -5.03
CA VAL A 67 -8.74 -15.49 -4.24
C VAL A 67 -8.91 -15.87 -2.77
N VAL A 68 -7.84 -16.32 -2.12
CA VAL A 68 -7.82 -16.67 -0.70
C VAL A 68 -6.86 -15.75 0.05
N ARG A 69 -7.32 -15.19 1.17
CA ARG A 69 -6.49 -14.36 2.05
C ARG A 69 -6.25 -15.12 3.35
N TYR A 70 -4.98 -15.38 3.66
CA TYR A 70 -4.60 -15.92 4.95
C TYR A 70 -4.65 -14.82 6.01
N GLY A 71 -5.27 -15.12 7.13
CA GLY A 71 -5.37 -14.21 8.26
C GLY A 71 -5.61 -14.99 9.55
N PRO A 72 -5.40 -14.37 10.72
CA PRO A 72 -5.75 -15.00 11.98
C PRO A 72 -7.24 -15.37 11.96
N PRO A 73 -7.63 -16.54 12.49
CA PRO A 73 -9.03 -16.94 12.52
C PRO A 73 -9.84 -15.89 13.28
N PHE A 74 -11.03 -15.60 12.78
CA PHE A 74 -11.99 -14.76 13.48
C PHE A 74 -12.27 -15.37 14.86
N SER A 75 -11.98 -14.61 15.91
CA SER A 75 -12.06 -15.05 17.30
C SER A 75 -13.12 -14.23 18.02
N LEU A 76 -14.29 -14.84 18.21
CA LEU A 76 -15.38 -14.24 18.98
C LEU A 76 -14.96 -13.93 20.43
N SER A 77 -14.06 -14.74 21.01
CA SER A 77 -13.50 -14.49 22.35
C SER A 77 -12.75 -13.15 22.45
N ARG A 78 -12.12 -12.69 21.37
CA ARG A 78 -11.50 -11.36 21.32
C ARG A 78 -12.54 -10.23 21.36
N LEU A 79 -13.72 -10.45 20.78
CA LEU A 79 -14.84 -9.53 20.82
C LEU A 79 -15.46 -9.49 22.23
N PHE A 80 -15.71 -10.66 22.83
CA PHE A 80 -16.28 -10.74 24.19
C PHE A 80 -15.37 -10.14 25.27
N ARG A 81 -14.05 -10.22 25.13
CA ARG A 81 -13.10 -9.57 26.06
C ARG A 81 -13.25 -8.04 26.09
N ILE A 82 -13.58 -7.42 24.96
CA ILE A 82 -13.77 -5.97 24.87
C ILE A 82 -15.07 -5.54 25.58
N PHE A 83 -16.11 -6.38 25.56
CA PHE A 83 -17.39 -6.10 26.21
C PHE A 83 -17.49 -6.59 27.66
N GLY A 84 -16.51 -7.37 28.14
CA GLY A 84 -16.52 -7.99 29.47
C GLY A 84 -15.77 -7.21 30.56
N GLU A 85 -15.03 -6.15 30.23
CA GLU A 85 -14.41 -5.27 31.24
C GLU A 85 -15.48 -4.33 31.82
N THR A 86 -16.13 -4.78 32.90
CA THR A 86 -16.95 -3.93 33.77
C THR A 86 -16.11 -3.50 34.97
N ASP A 87 -15.49 -2.32 34.89
CA ASP A 87 -15.19 -1.53 36.11
C ASP A 87 -15.01 -0.02 35.85
N SER A 88 -16.02 0.75 36.28
CA SER A 88 -15.92 2.01 37.05
C SER A 88 -15.02 3.19 36.59
N LYS A 89 -15.47 3.97 35.60
CA LYS A 89 -15.41 5.45 35.45
C LYS A 89 -15.47 5.77 33.95
N ILE A 90 -16.49 6.52 33.52
CA ILE A 90 -16.51 7.08 32.16
C ILE A 90 -15.60 8.31 32.15
N GLU A 91 -14.30 8.08 32.14
CA GLU A 91 -13.40 9.02 31.48
C GLU A 91 -13.44 8.67 30.00
N LEU A 92 -13.95 9.59 29.18
CA LEU A 92 -13.84 9.51 27.72
C LEU A 92 -12.38 9.79 27.31
N GLN A 93 -11.47 8.92 27.75
CA GLN A 93 -10.16 8.80 27.13
C GLN A 93 -10.42 8.11 25.80
N LEU A 94 -10.53 8.88 24.71
CA LEU A 94 -10.48 8.32 23.36
C LEU A 94 -9.15 7.56 23.26
N PRO A 95 -9.13 6.20 23.25
CA PRO A 95 -7.87 5.49 23.06
C PRO A 95 -7.26 6.00 21.76
N LYS A 96 -5.95 6.30 21.77
CA LYS A 96 -5.21 6.78 20.57
C LYS A 96 -5.37 5.87 19.35
N GLN A 97 -5.82 4.63 19.55
CA GLN A 97 -6.20 3.68 18.50
C GLN A 97 -7.47 4.04 17.73
N LEU A 98 -8.37 4.85 18.30
CA LEU A 98 -9.58 5.37 17.64
C LEU A 98 -9.32 6.70 16.91
N ILE A 99 -8.21 7.38 17.21
CA ILE A 99 -7.78 8.57 16.48
C ILE A 99 -6.80 8.12 15.39
N PRO A 100 -7.18 8.15 14.10
CA PRO A 100 -6.26 7.80 13.03
C PRO A 100 -5.03 8.73 13.11
N GLN A 101 -3.88 8.15 13.45
CA GLN A 101 -2.62 8.90 13.47
C GLN A 101 -2.19 9.13 12.03
N LEU A 102 -1.92 10.39 11.69
CA LEU A 102 -1.36 10.72 10.39
C LEU A 102 0.05 10.12 10.31
N GLU A 103 0.26 9.26 9.33
CA GLU A 103 1.55 8.69 9.00
C GLU A 103 2.27 9.62 8.04
N SER A 104 3.56 9.84 8.31
CA SER A 104 4.40 10.63 7.41
C SER A 104 4.47 9.99 6.03
N GLY A 105 4.41 10.81 4.98
CA GLY A 105 4.55 10.38 3.59
C GLY A 105 3.28 9.80 2.93
N ARG A 106 2.12 9.87 3.60
CA ARG A 106 0.83 9.50 3.00
C ARG A 106 -0.01 10.73 2.65
N ALA A 107 -0.76 10.64 1.55
CA ALA A 107 -1.74 11.64 1.18
C ALA A 107 -3.04 11.42 1.98
N TYR A 108 -3.60 12.50 2.55
CA TYR A 108 -4.83 12.47 3.32
C TYR A 108 -5.83 13.47 2.75
N PHE A 109 -7.08 13.04 2.57
CA PHE A 109 -8.21 13.94 2.34
C PHE A 109 -8.72 14.45 3.70
N LEU A 110 -8.20 15.59 4.13
CA LEU A 110 -8.59 16.21 5.40
C LEU A 110 -9.59 17.35 5.18
N PRO A 111 -10.50 17.60 6.14
CA PRO A 111 -11.32 18.80 6.13
C PRO A 111 -10.45 20.07 6.10
N SER A 112 -10.94 21.14 5.46
CA SER A 112 -10.20 22.41 5.30
C SER A 112 -9.71 23.02 6.61
N TYR A 113 -10.38 22.77 7.74
CA TYR A 113 -9.94 23.25 9.05
C TYR A 113 -8.65 22.58 9.58
N TYR A 114 -8.26 21.41 9.05
CA TYR A 114 -7.03 20.71 9.45
C TYR A 114 -5.80 21.11 8.62
N ALA A 115 -5.97 21.92 7.57
CA ALA A 115 -4.90 22.39 6.69
C ALA A 115 -5.10 23.90 6.41
N PRO A 116 -4.67 24.80 7.32
CA PRO A 116 -4.62 26.23 7.05
C PRO A 116 -3.55 26.60 6.00
#